data_AF-A0AAD5TW64-F1
#
_entry.id   AF-A0AAD5TW64-F1
#
_cell.length_a   1.000
_cell.length_b   1.000
_cell.length_c   1.000
_cell.angle_alpha   90.00
_cell.angle_beta   90.00
_cell.angle_gamma   90.00
#
_symmetry.space_group_name_H-M   'P 1'
#
loop_
_entity.id
_entity.type
_entity.pdbx_description
1 polymer ?
#
loop_
_entity_poly.entity_id
_entity_poly.type
_entity_poly.pdbx_seq_one_letter_code
_entity_poly.pdbx_strand_id
1 'polypeptide(L)'
;MNNFLFQGKCLAQLKTQVRFKSVIGKVAKPRVVNPPLLTKDLKKIVDLAKAQYVVHRTAKGGWLPIYSEYKHGRTQLTTIIRRIEGNTEALVKDIATIIPGERIKVKENTNHVVIKGNYVEVLRDWFTVQGF
;
A
#
# COMPACT_ATOMS: atom_id res chain seq x y z
N MET A 1 62.46 -68.35 10.76
CA MET A 1 63.73 -67.86 11.34
C MET A 1 63.56 -66.40 11.70
N ASN A 2 63.71 -66.10 12.98
CA ASN A 2 64.16 -64.86 13.63
C ASN A 2 63.38 -63.56 13.31
N ASN A 3 62.53 -63.08 14.23
CA ASN A 3 62.87 -62.16 15.34
C ASN A 3 63.72 -60.96 14.89
N PHE A 4 63.19 -59.74 15.05
CA PHE A 4 63.86 -58.76 15.90
C PHE A 4 62.88 -57.65 16.36
N LEU A 5 62.66 -57.69 17.67
CA LEU A 5 62.15 -56.66 18.56
C LEU A 5 63.07 -55.42 18.53
N PHE A 6 62.55 -54.21 18.72
CA PHE A 6 63.15 -53.09 19.50
C PHE A 6 62.29 -51.84 19.24
N GLN A 7 61.29 -51.60 20.08
CA GLN A 7 61.30 -50.59 21.16
C GLN A 7 61.85 -49.21 20.80
N GLY A 8 60.93 -48.24 20.84
CA GLY A 8 61.16 -46.96 21.48
C GLY A 8 61.68 -45.84 20.58
N LYS A 9 60.85 -44.81 20.38
CA LYS A 9 60.99 -43.58 21.17
C LYS A 9 59.82 -42.63 20.89
N CYS A 10 59.17 -42.29 21.99
CA CYS A 10 58.30 -41.16 22.17
C CYS A 10 58.97 -39.88 21.63
N LEU A 11 58.35 -39.22 20.65
CA LEU A 11 58.57 -37.81 20.41
C LEU A 11 57.21 -37.12 20.47
N ALA A 12 56.95 -36.66 21.68
CA ALA A 12 56.11 -35.56 22.09
C ALA A 12 55.32 -34.89 20.95
N GLN A 13 54.00 -34.98 21.10
CA GLN A 13 53.06 -34.03 20.52
C GLN A 13 53.56 -32.60 20.78
N LEU A 14 54.16 -31.96 19.77
CA LEU A 14 54.25 -30.51 19.75
C LEU A 14 52.84 -29.99 19.49
N LYS A 15 52.06 -29.91 20.57
CA LYS A 15 50.89 -29.05 20.66
C LYS A 15 51.39 -27.61 20.56
N THR A 16 51.70 -27.17 19.34
CA THR A 16 51.79 -25.75 19.08
C THR A 16 50.36 -25.25 19.18
N GLN A 17 50.05 -24.68 20.34
CA GLN A 17 48.84 -23.92 20.58
C GLN A 17 48.82 -22.79 19.57
N VAL A 18 48.17 -23.02 18.42
CA VAL A 18 47.73 -21.93 17.57
C VAL A 18 46.68 -21.21 18.40
N ARG A 19 47.12 -20.20 19.16
CA ARG A 19 46.23 -19.21 19.77
C ARG A 19 45.60 -18.47 18.60
N PHE A 20 44.52 -19.03 18.06
CA PHE A 20 43.54 -18.25 17.32
C PHE A 20 43.03 -17.22 18.32
N LYS A 21 43.62 -16.03 18.28
CA LYS A 21 43.03 -14.85 18.89
C LYS A 21 41.62 -14.80 18.32
N SER A 22 40.61 -15.07 19.13
CA SER A 22 39.23 -14.89 18.72
C SER A 22 39.02 -13.39 18.54
N VAL A 23 39.37 -12.87 17.37
CA VAL A 23 38.92 -11.57 16.87
C VAL A 23 37.47 -11.71 16.41
N ILE A 24 36.67 -12.49 17.13
CA ILE A 24 35.23 -12.50 16.99
C ILE A 24 34.77 -11.54 18.08
N GLY A 25 34.96 -10.24 17.81
CA GLY A 25 34.13 -9.25 18.48
C GLY A 25 32.67 -9.67 18.32
N LYS A 26 31.81 -9.32 19.29
CA LYS A 26 30.36 -9.58 19.17
C LYS A 26 29.87 -8.96 17.86
N VAL A 27 29.77 -9.75 16.80
CA VAL A 27 29.20 -9.29 15.54
C VAL A 27 27.74 -9.06 15.83
N ALA A 28 27.26 -7.82 15.62
CA ALA A 28 25.84 -7.56 15.69
C ALA A 28 25.13 -8.58 14.80
N LYS A 29 24.09 -9.25 15.32
CA LYS A 29 23.28 -10.16 14.49
C LYS A 29 22.92 -9.39 13.22
N PRO A 30 23.12 -9.96 12.02
CA PRO A 30 22.71 -9.29 10.81
C PRO A 30 21.26 -8.87 11.01
N ARG A 31 20.97 -7.59 10.80
CA ARG A 31 19.58 -7.13 10.82
C ARG A 31 18.91 -7.92 9.71
N VAL A 32 18.13 -8.93 10.10
CA VAL A 32 17.18 -9.54 9.18
C VAL A 32 16.22 -8.42 8.87
N VAL A 33 16.51 -7.66 7.81
CA VAL A 33 15.47 -6.92 7.13
C VAL A 33 14.55 -8.02 6.66
N ASN A 34 13.41 -8.17 7.34
CA ASN A 34 12.37 -9.07 6.87
C ASN A 34 12.23 -8.79 5.36
N PRO A 35 12.37 -9.80 4.48
CA PRO A 35 12.32 -9.56 3.05
C PRO A 35 11.04 -8.79 2.71
N PRO A 36 11.11 -7.80 1.80
CA PRO A 36 10.02 -6.86 1.60
C PRO A 36 8.75 -7.58 1.14
N LEU A 37 7.72 -7.47 1.97
CA LEU A 37 6.26 -7.50 1.80
C LEU A 37 5.63 -7.89 0.44
N LEU A 38 6.11 -8.89 -0.30
CA LEU A 38 5.56 -9.26 -1.62
C LEU A 38 4.09 -9.76 -1.58
N THR A 39 3.63 -10.35 -0.47
CA THR A 39 2.29 -10.94 -0.39
C THR A 39 1.15 -9.93 -0.23
N LYS A 40 1.41 -8.76 0.37
CA LYS A 40 0.39 -7.72 0.59
C LYS A 40 0.12 -6.93 -0.69
N ASP A 41 1.16 -6.69 -1.46
CA ASP A 41 1.09 -5.95 -2.71
C ASP A 41 0.32 -6.74 -3.79
N LEU A 42 0.50 -8.07 -3.85
CA LEU A 42 -0.24 -8.93 -4.77
C LEU A 42 -1.76 -8.91 -4.53
N LYS A 43 -2.19 -8.95 -3.26
CA LYS A 43 -3.63 -8.91 -2.93
C LYS A 43 -4.25 -7.56 -3.34
N LYS A 44 -3.53 -6.46 -3.07
CA LYS A 44 -3.94 -5.11 -3.49
C LYS A 44 -4.06 -4.97 -5.01
N ILE A 45 -3.16 -5.58 -5.78
CA ILE A 45 -3.22 -5.58 -7.25
C ILE A 45 -4.47 -6.31 -7.74
N VAL A 46 -4.80 -7.47 -7.16
CA VAL A 46 -6.00 -8.23 -7.52
C VAL A 46 -7.28 -7.46 -7.17
N ASP A 47 -7.33 -6.84 -5.98
CA ASP A 47 -8.49 -6.05 -5.55
C ASP A 47 -8.68 -4.80 -6.43
N LEU A 48 -7.59 -4.11 -6.79
CA LEU A 48 -7.62 -2.98 -7.72
C LEU A 48 -8.03 -3.40 -9.13
N ALA A 49 -7.59 -4.56 -9.60
CA ALA A 49 -7.99 -5.09 -10.90
C ALA A 49 -9.49 -5.46 -10.95
N LYS A 50 -10.09 -5.78 -9.80
CA LYS A 50 -11.51 -6.08 -9.68
C LYS A 50 -12.37 -4.80 -9.60
N ALA A 51 -11.87 -3.75 -8.96
CA ALA A 51 -12.56 -2.48 -8.84
C ALA A 51 -12.47 -1.68 -10.16
N GLN A 52 -13.60 -1.34 -10.77
CA GLN A 52 -13.61 -0.54 -12.00
C GLN A 52 -13.10 0.90 -11.78
N TYR A 53 -13.22 1.39 -10.54
CA TYR A 53 -12.75 2.70 -10.12
C TYR A 53 -12.41 2.67 -8.62
N VAL A 54 -11.58 3.62 -8.19
CA VAL A 54 -11.21 3.84 -6.80
C VAL A 54 -11.25 5.33 -6.50
N VAL A 55 -11.76 5.70 -5.33
CA VAL A 55 -11.74 7.07 -4.87
C VAL A 55 -10.82 7.19 -3.67
N HIS A 56 -9.76 8.00 -3.82
CA HIS A 56 -8.74 8.12 -2.79
C HIS A 56 -9.07 9.19 -1.76
N ARG A 57 -8.93 8.81 -0.49
CA ARG A 57 -9.00 9.75 0.63
C ARG A 57 -7.85 10.76 0.59
N THR A 58 -8.07 11.89 1.24
CA THR A 58 -7.06 12.97 1.33
C THR A 58 -5.88 12.52 2.19
N ALA A 59 -4.66 12.58 1.66
CA ALA A 59 -3.47 12.04 2.33
C ALA A 59 -3.23 12.54 3.76
N LYS A 60 -3.45 13.85 4.02
CA LYS A 60 -3.15 14.46 5.32
C LYS A 60 -4.21 14.15 6.40
N GLY A 61 -5.46 13.89 6.02
CA GLY A 61 -6.59 13.84 6.95
C GLY A 61 -7.52 12.64 6.80
N GLY A 62 -7.32 11.79 5.79
CA GLY A 62 -8.19 10.65 5.51
C GLY A 62 -9.62 11.02 5.13
N TRP A 63 -9.87 12.28 4.73
CA TRP A 63 -11.21 12.76 4.40
C TRP A 63 -11.63 12.35 3.00
N LEU A 64 -12.93 12.07 2.84
CA LEU A 64 -13.55 11.84 1.55
C LEU A 64 -13.40 13.09 0.67
N PRO A 65 -13.01 12.95 -0.61
CA PRO A 65 -12.74 14.07 -1.51
C PRO A 65 -14.02 14.67 -2.11
N ILE A 66 -15.02 14.92 -1.25
CA ILE A 66 -16.35 15.44 -1.61
C ILE A 66 -16.48 16.85 -1.05
N TYR A 67 -16.58 17.82 -1.95
CA TYR A 67 -16.57 19.24 -1.61
C TYR A 67 -17.78 19.96 -2.23
N SER A 68 -18.28 20.98 -1.54
CA SER A 68 -19.21 21.95 -2.12
C SER A 68 -18.46 23.12 -2.75
N GLU A 69 -18.92 23.58 -3.89
CA GLU A 69 -18.40 24.72 -4.62
C GLU A 69 -19.52 25.67 -5.02
N TYR A 70 -19.27 26.96 -4.83
CA TYR A 70 -20.13 28.03 -5.31
C TYR A 70 -19.64 28.52 -6.68
N LYS A 71 -20.56 28.59 -7.64
CA LYS A 71 -20.34 29.11 -9.00
C LYS A 71 -21.26 30.29 -9.29
N HIS A 72 -20.97 31.01 -10.37
CA HIS A 72 -21.80 32.14 -10.85
C HIS A 72 -22.09 33.17 -9.75
N GLY A 73 -21.04 33.70 -9.12
CA GLY A 73 -21.19 34.71 -8.07
C GLY A 73 -21.94 34.23 -6.82
N ARG A 74 -21.77 32.95 -6.43
CA ARG A 74 -22.46 32.29 -5.30
C ARG A 74 -23.93 31.96 -5.51
N THR A 75 -24.45 32.12 -6.72
CA THR A 75 -25.84 31.77 -7.04
C THR A 75 -26.03 30.26 -7.22
N GLN A 76 -25.00 29.55 -7.70
CA GLN A 76 -25.10 28.11 -7.99
C GLN A 76 -24.22 27.30 -7.04
N LEU A 77 -24.86 26.47 -6.22
CA LEU A 77 -24.17 25.50 -5.38
C LEU A 77 -24.03 24.16 -6.12
N THR A 78 -22.80 23.64 -6.14
CA THR A 78 -22.43 22.41 -6.84
C THR A 78 -21.63 21.53 -5.90
N THR A 79 -21.78 20.21 -6.01
CA THR A 79 -20.95 19.24 -5.28
C THR A 79 -19.93 18.63 -6.24
N ILE A 80 -18.66 18.55 -5.85
CA ILE A 80 -17.58 17.99 -6.66
C ILE A 80 -16.91 16.84 -5.91
N ILE A 81 -16.76 15.72 -6.61
CA ILE A 81 -16.00 14.56 -6.19
C ILE A 81 -14.66 14.57 -6.92
N ARG A 82 -13.56 14.49 -6.17
CA ARG A 82 -12.18 14.53 -6.69
C ARG A 82 -11.45 13.22 -6.38
N ARG A 83 -10.19 13.10 -6.85
CA ARG A 83 -9.29 11.97 -6.56
C ARG A 83 -9.86 10.61 -6.99
N ILE A 84 -10.50 10.58 -8.14
CA ILE A 84 -11.03 9.36 -8.75
C ILE A 84 -9.95 8.78 -9.66
N GLU A 85 -9.69 7.49 -9.53
CA GLU A 85 -8.85 6.71 -10.41
C GLU A 85 -9.69 5.61 -11.07
N GLY A 86 -9.43 5.32 -12.34
CA GLY A 86 -10.19 4.33 -13.11
C GLY A 86 -11.41 4.91 -13.85
N ASN A 87 -12.43 4.07 -14.05
CA ASN A 87 -13.59 4.40 -14.88
C ASN A 87 -14.60 5.30 -14.14
N THR A 88 -14.60 6.58 -14.49
CA THR A 88 -15.49 7.57 -13.88
C THR A 88 -16.96 7.36 -14.26
N GLU A 89 -17.25 6.80 -15.44
CA GLU A 89 -18.63 6.54 -15.87
C GLU A 89 -19.31 5.45 -15.04
N ALA A 90 -18.55 4.44 -14.62
CA ALA A 90 -19.04 3.41 -13.70
C ALA A 90 -19.46 4.03 -12.36
N LEU A 91 -18.62 4.91 -11.80
CA LEU A 91 -18.97 5.67 -10.59
C LEU A 91 -20.23 6.51 -10.78
N VAL A 92 -20.40 7.15 -11.95
CA VAL A 92 -21.61 7.92 -12.25
C VAL A 92 -22.86 7.04 -12.29
N LYS A 93 -22.78 5.85 -12.89
CA LYS A 93 -23.89 4.88 -12.91
C LYS A 93 -24.29 4.47 -11.49
N ASP A 94 -23.31 4.22 -10.62
CA ASP A 94 -23.58 3.84 -9.23
C ASP A 94 -24.20 4.99 -8.43
N ILE A 95 -23.67 6.21 -8.58
CA ILE A 95 -24.24 7.42 -7.96
C ILE A 95 -25.63 7.75 -8.53
N ALA A 96 -25.90 7.43 -9.80
CA ALA A 96 -27.20 7.69 -10.41
C ALA A 96 -28.36 6.93 -9.72
N THR A 97 -28.05 5.91 -8.90
CA THR A 97 -29.03 5.19 -8.07
C THR A 97 -29.58 6.05 -6.93
N ILE A 98 -28.80 7.02 -6.42
CA ILE A 98 -29.16 7.87 -5.28
C ILE A 98 -29.46 9.32 -5.67
N ILE A 99 -28.90 9.79 -6.79
CA ILE A 99 -29.04 11.16 -7.27
C ILE A 99 -29.46 11.11 -8.74
N PRO A 100 -30.40 11.96 -9.19
CA PRO A 100 -30.82 11.98 -10.59
C PRO A 100 -29.64 12.26 -11.53
N GLY A 101 -29.40 11.34 -12.47
CA GLY A 101 -28.26 11.36 -13.38
C GLY A 101 -28.13 12.64 -14.22
N GLU A 102 -29.24 13.32 -14.54
CA GLU A 102 -29.26 14.60 -15.27
C GLU A 102 -28.47 15.73 -14.59
N ARG A 103 -28.31 15.63 -13.25
CA ARG A 103 -27.56 16.61 -12.46
C ARG A 103 -26.06 16.33 -12.44
N ILE A 104 -25.64 15.16 -12.89
CA ILE A 104 -24.28 14.66 -12.82
C ILE A 104 -23.56 14.97 -14.14
N LYS A 105 -22.36 15.51 -14.05
CA LYS A 105 -21.48 15.80 -15.19
C LYS A 105 -20.08 15.33 -14.89
N VAL A 106 -19.48 14.61 -15.84
CA VAL A 106 -18.08 14.20 -15.76
C VAL A 106 -17.21 15.28 -16.40
N LYS A 107 -16.11 15.61 -15.74
CA LYS A 107 -15.02 16.39 -16.32
C LYS A 107 -13.90 15.44 -16.69
N GLU A 108 -13.90 14.97 -17.93
CA GLU A 108 -12.96 13.98 -18.46
C GLU A 108 -11.50 14.42 -18.29
N ASN A 109 -11.18 15.68 -18.60
CA ASN A 109 -9.82 16.22 -18.47
C ASN A 109 -9.23 16.11 -17.06
N THR A 110 -10.06 16.08 -16.01
CA THR A 110 -9.62 16.04 -14.61
C THR A 110 -10.09 14.80 -13.87
N ASN A 111 -10.83 13.90 -14.52
CA ASN A 111 -11.56 12.78 -13.89
C ASN A 111 -12.32 13.21 -12.62
N HIS A 112 -13.01 14.34 -12.70
CA HIS A 112 -13.85 14.83 -11.60
C HIS A 112 -15.32 14.62 -11.92
N VAL A 113 -16.11 14.26 -10.92
CA VAL A 113 -17.57 14.22 -11.04
C VAL A 113 -18.15 15.47 -10.40
N VAL A 114 -18.99 16.17 -11.15
CA VAL A 114 -19.60 17.44 -10.78
C VAL A 114 -21.11 17.28 -10.76
N ILE A 115 -21.73 17.55 -9.62
CA ILE A 115 -23.16 17.33 -9.39
C ILE A 115 -23.80 18.67 -9.07
N LYS A 116 -24.79 19.08 -9.86
CA LYS A 116 -25.54 20.32 -9.61
C LYS A 116 -26.41 20.19 -8.35
N GLY A 117 -26.17 21.01 -7.34
CA GLY A 117 -26.87 20.99 -6.05
C GLY A 117 -25.95 20.64 -4.87
N ASN A 118 -26.50 20.72 -3.66
CA ASN A 118 -25.82 20.28 -2.44
C ASN A 118 -26.19 18.84 -2.12
N TYR A 119 -25.24 17.92 -2.34
CA TYR A 119 -25.39 16.50 -2.06
C TYR A 119 -24.23 15.97 -1.21
N VAL A 120 -23.50 16.86 -0.52
CA VAL A 120 -22.27 16.50 0.19
C VAL A 120 -22.52 15.45 1.27
N GLU A 121 -23.57 15.61 2.07
CA GLU A 121 -23.90 14.69 3.17
C GLU A 121 -24.34 13.32 2.64
N VAL A 122 -25.32 13.31 1.73
CA VAL A 122 -25.82 12.08 1.08
C VAL A 122 -24.69 11.28 0.44
N LEU A 123 -23.78 11.96 -0.27
CA LEU A 123 -22.63 11.29 -0.88
C LEU A 123 -21.63 10.81 0.17
N ARG A 124 -21.36 11.57 1.24
CA ARG A 124 -20.46 11.11 2.31
C ARG A 124 -20.96 9.83 2.96
N ASP A 125 -22.25 9.76 3.25
CA ASP A 125 -22.86 8.58 3.84
C ASP A 125 -22.75 7.38 2.91
N TRP A 126 -23.11 7.57 1.63
CA TRP A 126 -23.00 6.52 0.62
C TRP A 126 -21.55 6.02 0.45
N PHE A 127 -20.57 6.93 0.30
CA PHE A 127 -19.16 6.57 0.16
C PHE A 127 -18.62 5.84 1.40
N THR A 128 -19.10 6.21 2.59
CA THR A 128 -18.73 5.55 3.84
C THR A 128 -19.26 4.11 3.89
N VAL A 129 -20.51 3.89 3.45
CA VAL A 129 -21.12 2.55 3.36
C VAL A 129 -20.37 1.67 2.35
N GLN A 130 -19.93 2.24 1.23
CA GLN A 130 -19.12 1.52 0.23
C GLN A 130 -17.70 1.19 0.71
N GLY A 131 -17.21 1.84 1.77
CA GLY A 131 -15.89 1.57 2.35
C GLY A 131 -14.72 2.26 1.65
N PHE A 132 -14.96 3.38 0.97
CA PHE A 132 -13.91 4.23 0.39
C PHE A 132 -13.19 5.08 1.46
#